data_AF-A0A3D2N7L6-F1
#
_entry.id   AF-A0A3D2N7L6-F1
#
_cell.length_a   1.000
_cell.length_b   1.000
_cell.length_c   1.000
_cell.angle_alpha   90.00
_cell.angle_beta   90.00
_cell.angle_gamma   90.00
#
_symmetry.space_group_name_H-M   'P 1'
#
loop_
_entity.id
_entity.type
_entity.pdbx_description
1 polymer ?
#
loop_
_entity_poly.entity_id
_entity_poly.type
_entity_poly.pdbx_seq_one_letter_code
_entity_poly.pdbx_strand_id
1 'polypeptide(L)'
;MVKVFADGGFFKVEGEFDLGYIGNYKDEQIEIQEESDEIRSWEFVSEALDTETCTDDEIADLLTEYINGVEKKIQKNIKQVNDNFLLKVFADMEACGSEFWKNEGLTVRGAMPDDPENAVYQPNHDALMKMVMEYRDTANDGSIVKTDVEAALRELYPMFDLDAFIGSIIPENICFFDTDISFQCSDGFDNAILCGAYDDLDAELRFTDWHNF
;
A
#
# COMPACT_ATOMS: atom_id res chain seq x y z
N MET A 1 -1.27 10.29 -12.23
CA MET A 1 -0.11 10.69 -13.05
C MET A 1 0.59 11.91 -12.48
N VAL A 2 1.92 11.82 -12.41
CA VAL A 2 2.82 12.80 -11.79
C VAL A 2 3.77 13.45 -12.80
N LYS A 3 4.40 14.56 -12.39
CA LYS A 3 5.58 15.16 -13.03
C LYS A 3 6.65 15.44 -11.99
N VAL A 4 7.89 15.11 -12.31
CA VAL A 4 9.07 15.37 -11.46
C VAL A 4 9.84 16.59 -12.00
N PHE A 5 10.40 17.37 -11.08
CA PHE A 5 11.19 18.57 -11.37
C PHE A 5 12.45 18.60 -10.51
N ALA A 6 13.57 19.04 -11.07
CA ALA A 6 14.76 19.34 -10.30
C ALA A 6 14.55 20.64 -9.48
N ASP A 7 14.91 20.60 -8.19
CA ASP A 7 14.86 21.76 -7.29
C ASP A 7 16.05 21.73 -6.32
N GLY A 8 17.07 22.53 -6.60
CA GLY A 8 18.16 22.79 -5.66
C GLY A 8 18.97 21.57 -5.22
N GLY A 9 19.18 20.59 -6.12
CA GLY A 9 19.88 19.32 -5.82
C GLY A 9 18.96 18.18 -5.36
N PHE A 10 17.65 18.44 -5.29
CA PHE A 10 16.61 17.46 -4.97
C PHE A 10 15.61 17.37 -6.11
N PHE A 11 14.66 16.45 -5.99
CA PHE A 11 13.54 16.32 -6.91
C PHE A 11 12.21 16.54 -6.20
N LYS A 12 11.33 17.32 -6.84
CA LYS A 12 9.96 17.54 -6.40
C LYS A 12 8.99 16.86 -7.34
N VAL A 13 7.88 16.40 -6.78
CA VAL A 13 6.80 15.76 -7.52
C VAL A 13 5.53 16.62 -7.44
N GLU A 14 4.87 16.83 -8.57
CA GLU A 14 3.53 17.41 -8.63
C GLU A 14 2.58 16.45 -9.35
N GLY A 15 1.30 16.44 -8.96
CA GLY A 15 0.27 15.60 -9.53
C GLY A 15 -0.26 14.58 -8.54
N GLU A 16 -0.68 13.42 -9.05
CA GLU A 16 -1.33 12.38 -8.24
C GLU A 16 -0.80 10.98 -8.54
N PHE A 17 -0.81 10.11 -7.53
CA PHE A 17 -0.42 8.71 -7.62
C PHE A 17 -1.47 7.83 -6.94
N ASP A 18 -2.15 7.00 -7.74
CA ASP A 18 -3.20 6.10 -7.27
C ASP A 18 -2.64 4.73 -6.88
N LEU A 19 -2.71 4.40 -5.58
CA LEU A 19 -2.30 3.13 -4.99
C LEU A 19 -3.52 2.27 -4.55
N GLY A 20 -4.68 2.49 -5.17
CA GLY A 20 -5.89 1.70 -4.94
C GLY A 20 -6.53 1.97 -3.58
N TYR A 21 -6.83 0.92 -2.83
CA TYR A 21 -7.46 1.04 -1.51
C TYR A 21 -6.55 1.76 -0.51
N ILE A 22 -5.24 1.71 -0.71
CA ILE A 22 -4.25 2.37 0.15
C ILE A 22 -4.36 3.91 0.04
N GLY A 23 -4.86 4.41 -1.09
CA GLY A 23 -5.21 5.81 -1.27
C GLY A 23 -4.66 6.43 -2.56
N ASN A 24 -5.08 7.68 -2.79
CA ASN A 24 -4.57 8.53 -3.86
C ASN A 24 -3.72 9.65 -3.23
N TYR A 25 -2.41 9.58 -3.44
CA TYR A 25 -1.41 10.51 -2.92
C TYR A 25 -1.25 11.70 -3.86
N LYS A 26 -1.05 12.91 -3.33
CA LYS A 26 -0.99 14.13 -4.13
C LYS A 26 0.17 15.02 -3.76
N ASP A 27 0.79 15.61 -4.78
CA ASP A 27 1.77 16.68 -4.65
C ASP A 27 2.82 16.38 -3.57
N GLU A 28 2.82 17.17 -2.48
CA GLU A 28 3.75 17.07 -1.36
C GLU A 28 3.69 15.75 -0.57
N GLN A 29 2.65 14.94 -0.76
CA GLN A 29 2.58 13.58 -0.21
C GLN A 29 3.48 12.60 -0.97
N ILE A 30 3.95 12.96 -2.16
CA ILE A 30 4.76 12.12 -3.03
C ILE A 30 6.21 12.60 -2.97
N GLU A 31 7.07 11.80 -2.36
CA GLU A 31 8.44 12.19 -2.03
C GLU A 31 9.47 11.34 -2.78
N ILE A 32 10.60 11.98 -3.09
CA ILE A 32 11.84 11.35 -3.52
C ILE A 32 12.89 11.86 -2.53
N GLN A 33 13.30 11.02 -1.57
CA GLN A 33 14.05 11.49 -0.40
C GLN A 33 15.57 11.60 -0.61
N GLU A 34 16.09 11.09 -1.73
CA GLU A 34 17.52 11.07 -2.04
C GLU A 34 17.98 12.33 -2.78
N GLU A 35 19.24 12.72 -2.55
CA GLU A 35 19.87 13.82 -3.31
C GLU A 35 20.16 13.40 -4.76
N SER A 36 20.34 14.38 -5.65
CA SER A 36 20.64 14.12 -7.06
C SER A 36 21.86 13.23 -7.29
N ASP A 37 22.88 13.35 -6.44
CA ASP A 37 24.09 12.53 -6.54
C ASP A 37 23.84 11.08 -6.13
N GLU A 38 22.94 10.83 -5.17
CA GLU A 38 22.54 9.50 -4.73
C GLU A 38 21.65 8.83 -5.78
N ILE A 39 20.70 9.57 -6.37
CA ILE A 39 19.81 9.07 -7.44
C ILE A 39 20.60 8.65 -8.69
N ARG A 40 21.70 9.33 -9.01
CA ARG A 40 22.60 8.91 -10.12
C ARG A 40 23.17 7.51 -9.91
N SER A 41 23.21 7.01 -8.67
CA SER A 41 23.68 5.67 -8.35
C SER A 41 22.60 4.58 -8.41
N TRP A 42 21.33 4.96 -8.52
CA TRP A 42 20.22 4.01 -8.69
C TRP A 42 20.41 3.20 -9.96
N GLU A 43 20.10 1.91 -9.91
CA GLU A 43 20.45 0.96 -10.98
C GLU A 43 19.82 1.41 -12.31
N PHE A 44 18.50 1.67 -12.31
CA PHE A 44 17.79 2.05 -13.53
C PHE A 44 18.20 3.43 -14.08
N VAL A 45 18.68 4.34 -13.23
CA VAL A 45 19.17 5.66 -13.67
C VAL A 45 20.53 5.50 -14.35
N SER A 46 21.44 4.78 -13.71
CA SER A 46 22.79 4.54 -14.24
C SER A 46 22.82 3.67 -15.49
N GLU A 47 21.81 2.81 -15.68
CA GLU A 47 21.63 2.04 -16.92
C GLU A 47 21.04 2.86 -18.07
N ALA A 48 20.19 3.85 -17.75
CA ALA A 48 19.47 4.63 -18.75
C ALA A 48 20.22 5.89 -19.21
N LEU A 49 21.03 6.51 -18.33
CA LEU A 49 21.68 7.79 -18.56
C LEU A 49 23.20 7.70 -18.36
N ASP A 50 23.95 8.55 -19.06
CA ASP A 50 25.36 8.79 -18.76
C ASP A 50 25.45 9.71 -17.54
N THR A 51 25.62 9.12 -16.35
CA THR A 51 25.52 9.82 -15.06
C THR A 51 26.63 10.84 -14.82
N GLU A 52 27.71 10.81 -15.59
CA GLU A 52 28.79 11.80 -15.56
C GLU A 52 28.42 13.09 -16.30
N THR A 53 27.46 13.04 -17.22
CA THR A 53 27.13 14.17 -18.11
C THR A 53 25.66 14.57 -18.12
N CYS A 54 24.76 13.72 -17.63
CA CYS A 54 23.34 14.03 -17.62
C CYS A 54 23.01 15.18 -16.66
N THR A 55 22.04 15.98 -17.07
CA THR A 55 21.47 17.09 -16.30
C THR A 55 20.41 16.59 -15.32
N ASP A 56 20.15 17.36 -14.28
CA ASP A 56 19.09 17.00 -13.33
C ASP A 56 17.71 17.01 -14.01
N ASP A 57 17.49 17.84 -15.03
CA ASP A 57 16.25 17.82 -15.82
C ASP A 57 16.06 16.49 -16.57
N GLU A 58 17.14 15.90 -17.11
CA GLU A 58 17.08 14.56 -17.74
C GLU A 58 16.78 13.46 -16.72
N ILE A 59 17.32 13.58 -15.50
CA ILE A 59 16.98 12.67 -14.40
C ILE A 59 15.51 12.84 -14.01
N ALA A 60 15.01 14.07 -13.89
CA ALA A 60 13.61 14.35 -13.57
C ALA A 60 12.65 13.80 -14.63
N ASP A 61 13.01 13.88 -15.92
CA ASP A 61 12.23 13.29 -17.01
C ASP A 61 12.21 11.74 -16.89
N LEU A 62 13.34 11.10 -16.61
CA LEU A 62 13.41 9.66 -16.38
C LEU A 62 12.58 9.24 -15.16
N LEU A 63 12.71 9.94 -14.03
CA LEU A 63 11.93 9.68 -12.82
C LEU A 63 10.43 9.85 -13.07
N THR A 64 10.05 10.86 -13.85
CA THR A 64 8.66 11.06 -14.29
C THR A 64 8.15 9.82 -15.04
N GLU A 65 8.91 9.32 -16.01
CA GLU A 65 8.52 8.14 -16.79
C GLU A 65 8.46 6.88 -15.91
N TYR A 66 9.44 6.72 -15.02
CA TYR A 66 9.54 5.61 -14.08
C TYR A 66 8.34 5.57 -13.13
N ILE A 67 8.07 6.64 -12.37
CA ILE A 67 6.98 6.68 -11.39
C ILE A 67 5.62 6.45 -12.05
N ASN A 68 5.35 7.10 -13.18
CA ASN A 68 4.12 6.87 -13.95
C ASN A 68 4.06 5.45 -14.53
N GLY A 69 5.21 4.83 -14.82
CA GLY A 69 5.32 3.43 -15.22
C GLY A 69 4.96 2.47 -14.09
N VAL A 70 5.40 2.76 -12.87
CA VAL A 70 5.03 1.98 -11.68
C VAL A 70 3.55 2.12 -11.36
N GLU A 71 2.98 3.34 -11.39
CA GLU A 71 1.53 3.55 -11.22
C GLU A 71 0.75 2.67 -12.22
N LYS A 72 1.13 2.68 -13.51
CA LYS A 72 0.49 1.81 -14.52
C LYS A 72 0.63 0.32 -14.20
N LYS A 73 1.79 -0.12 -13.69
CA LYS A 73 2.01 -1.52 -13.30
C LYS A 73 1.11 -1.92 -12.13
N ILE A 74 0.99 -1.06 -11.13
CA ILE A 74 0.08 -1.22 -9.99
C ILE A 74 -1.37 -1.27 -10.49
N GLN A 75 -1.80 -0.31 -11.28
CA GLN A 75 -3.18 -0.23 -11.78
C GLN A 75 -3.57 -1.45 -12.62
N LYS A 76 -2.64 -2.00 -13.40
CA LYS A 76 -2.84 -3.24 -14.15
C LYS A 76 -3.09 -4.45 -13.22
N ASN A 77 -2.49 -4.45 -12.03
CA ASN A 77 -2.51 -5.55 -11.07
C ASN A 77 -3.23 -5.18 -9.75
N ILE A 78 -4.08 -4.15 -9.80
CA ILE A 78 -4.59 -3.47 -8.60
C ILE A 78 -5.34 -4.41 -7.66
N LYS A 79 -5.99 -5.44 -8.22
CA LYS A 79 -6.70 -6.44 -7.42
C LYS A 79 -5.77 -7.17 -6.45
N GLN A 80 -4.59 -7.61 -6.90
CA GLN A 80 -3.66 -8.34 -6.03
C GLN A 80 -2.98 -7.41 -5.03
N VAL A 81 -2.70 -6.16 -5.40
CA VAL A 81 -2.17 -5.14 -4.48
C VAL A 81 -3.18 -4.86 -3.36
N ASN A 82 -4.43 -4.57 -3.71
CA ASN A 82 -5.52 -4.35 -2.77
C ASN A 82 -5.76 -5.59 -1.88
N ASP A 83 -5.76 -6.78 -2.47
CA ASP A 83 -5.94 -8.04 -1.73
C ASP A 83 -4.83 -8.27 -0.70
N ASN A 84 -3.57 -8.01 -1.07
CA ASN A 84 -2.46 -8.15 -0.13
C ASN A 84 -2.58 -7.12 1.01
N PHE A 85 -2.88 -5.87 0.68
CA PHE A 85 -3.09 -4.82 1.69
C PHE A 85 -4.21 -5.20 2.68
N LEU A 86 -5.38 -5.61 2.19
CA LEU A 86 -6.48 -6.04 3.06
C LEU A 86 -6.08 -7.25 3.91
N LEU A 87 -5.31 -8.18 3.36
CA LEU A 87 -4.83 -9.34 4.10
C LEU A 87 -3.89 -8.95 5.24
N LYS A 88 -2.99 -7.98 5.02
CA LYS A 88 -2.12 -7.43 6.08
C LYS A 88 -2.95 -6.79 7.19
N VAL A 89 -3.92 -5.94 6.82
CA VAL A 89 -4.84 -5.30 7.77
C VAL A 89 -5.55 -6.33 8.65
N PHE A 90 -6.19 -7.33 8.04
CA PHE A 90 -6.96 -8.32 8.80
C PHE A 90 -6.09 -9.25 9.63
N ALA A 91 -4.89 -9.60 9.14
CA ALA A 91 -3.92 -10.37 9.92
C ALA A 91 -3.47 -9.62 11.17
N ASP A 92 -3.22 -8.31 11.06
CA ASP A 92 -2.89 -7.44 12.19
C ASP A 92 -4.04 -7.29 13.17
N MET A 93 -5.26 -7.03 12.66
CA MET A 93 -6.46 -6.95 13.48
C MET A 93 -6.66 -8.22 14.32
N GLU A 94 -6.48 -9.39 13.72
CA GLU A 94 -6.57 -10.66 14.44
C GLU A 94 -5.42 -10.83 15.44
N ALA A 95 -4.18 -10.48 15.05
CA ALA A 95 -3.01 -10.62 15.91
C ALA A 95 -3.07 -9.73 17.16
N CYS A 96 -3.62 -8.52 17.05
CA CYS A 96 -3.79 -7.60 18.17
C CYS A 96 -5.13 -7.76 18.90
N GLY A 97 -6.05 -8.59 18.40
CA GLY A 97 -7.38 -8.75 18.93
C GLY A 97 -8.22 -7.46 18.84
N SER A 98 -8.10 -6.75 17.71
CA SER A 98 -8.77 -5.46 17.49
C SER A 98 -10.27 -5.56 17.74
N GLU A 99 -10.80 -4.68 18.56
CA GLU A 99 -12.22 -4.65 18.93
C GLU A 99 -12.99 -3.68 18.03
N PHE A 100 -12.85 -3.81 16.70
CA PHE A 100 -13.47 -2.89 15.73
C PHE A 100 -14.98 -2.74 15.92
N TRP A 101 -15.65 -3.75 16.51
CA TRP A 101 -17.08 -3.73 16.84
C TRP A 101 -17.48 -2.66 17.87
N LYS A 102 -16.51 -2.04 18.55
CA LYS A 102 -16.71 -0.87 19.41
C LYS A 102 -16.82 0.43 18.62
N ASN A 103 -16.43 0.43 17.34
CA ASN A 103 -16.57 1.58 16.46
C ASN A 103 -17.87 1.49 15.65
N GLU A 104 -18.77 2.45 15.84
CA GLU A 104 -20.11 2.42 15.24
C GLU A 104 -20.10 2.47 13.71
N GLY A 105 -19.06 3.03 13.09
CA GLY A 105 -18.94 3.18 11.64
C GLY A 105 -18.22 2.04 10.93
N LEU A 106 -17.57 1.14 11.66
CA LEU A 106 -16.89 -0.05 11.12
C LEU A 106 -17.73 -1.33 11.26
N THR A 107 -18.97 -1.21 11.72
CA THR A 107 -19.74 -2.34 12.22
C THR A 107 -21.09 -2.50 11.53
N VAL A 108 -21.28 -3.64 10.87
CA VAL A 108 -22.59 -4.08 10.39
C VAL A 108 -23.35 -4.75 11.53
N ARG A 109 -24.10 -3.94 12.30
CA ARG A 109 -24.77 -4.37 13.56
C ARG A 109 -25.62 -5.63 13.43
N GLY A 110 -26.26 -5.86 12.29
CA GLY A 110 -27.11 -7.03 12.06
C GLY A 110 -26.36 -8.35 11.90
N ALA A 111 -25.06 -8.31 11.63
CA ALA A 111 -24.19 -9.47 11.44
C ALA A 111 -23.28 -9.75 12.64
N MET A 112 -23.33 -8.91 13.69
CA MET A 112 -22.49 -9.05 14.88
C MET A 112 -22.99 -10.22 15.75
N PRO A 113 -22.13 -11.15 16.18
CA PRO A 113 -22.49 -12.20 17.13
C PRO A 113 -22.73 -11.63 18.54
N ASP A 114 -23.44 -12.40 19.38
CA ASP A 114 -23.73 -12.03 20.77
C ASP A 114 -22.46 -11.97 21.66
N ASP A 115 -21.43 -12.74 21.31
CA ASP A 115 -20.12 -12.79 22.00
C ASP A 115 -18.97 -12.49 21.01
N PRO A 116 -18.75 -11.22 20.65
CA PRO A 116 -17.79 -10.85 19.61
C PRO A 116 -16.34 -11.17 19.99
N GLU A 117 -15.99 -11.12 21.28
CA GLU A 117 -14.63 -11.38 21.76
C GLU A 117 -14.12 -12.78 21.39
N ASN A 118 -15.00 -13.78 21.38
CA ASN A 118 -14.63 -15.17 21.06
C ASN A 118 -15.06 -15.63 19.67
N ALA A 119 -16.00 -14.93 19.01
CA ALA A 119 -16.64 -15.40 17.80
C ALA A 119 -16.21 -14.70 16.51
N VAL A 120 -15.49 -13.57 16.58
CA VAL A 120 -15.11 -12.80 15.38
C VAL A 120 -13.87 -13.38 14.69
N TYR A 121 -12.78 -13.61 15.42
CA TYR A 121 -11.50 -14.01 14.81
C TYR A 121 -11.27 -15.52 14.80
N GLN A 122 -11.44 -16.19 15.95
CA GLN A 122 -11.08 -17.60 16.12
C GLN A 122 -11.68 -18.55 15.06
N PRO A 123 -12.96 -18.42 14.63
CA PRO A 123 -13.52 -19.30 13.62
C PRO A 123 -12.90 -19.14 12.23
N ASN A 124 -12.30 -17.98 11.95
CA ASN A 124 -11.82 -17.57 10.64
C ASN A 124 -10.30 -17.71 10.49
N HIS A 125 -9.57 -17.90 11.60
CA HIS A 125 -8.10 -17.95 11.66
C HIS A 125 -7.48 -18.84 10.58
N ASP A 126 -7.88 -20.12 10.50
CA ASP A 126 -7.27 -21.08 9.58
C ASP A 126 -7.46 -20.68 8.11
N ALA A 127 -8.62 -20.09 7.78
CA ALA A 127 -8.92 -19.61 6.45
C ALA A 127 -8.09 -18.37 6.09
N LEU A 128 -7.98 -17.40 7.02
CA LEU A 128 -7.16 -16.22 6.87
C LEU A 128 -5.68 -16.61 6.71
N MET A 129 -5.15 -17.44 7.60
CA MET A 129 -3.74 -17.85 7.60
C MET A 129 -3.33 -18.59 6.33
N LYS A 130 -4.24 -19.36 5.73
CA LYS A 130 -3.99 -19.99 4.44
C LYS A 130 -3.74 -18.94 3.34
N MET A 131 -4.55 -17.88 3.30
CA MET A 131 -4.35 -16.77 2.35
C MET A 131 -3.08 -15.98 2.69
N VAL A 132 -2.79 -15.73 3.97
CA VAL A 132 -1.53 -15.08 4.39
C VAL A 132 -0.32 -15.82 3.81
N MET A 133 -0.29 -17.15 3.88
CA MET A 133 0.82 -17.94 3.33
C MET A 133 0.91 -17.89 1.80
N GLU A 134 -0.19 -17.64 1.10
CA GLU A 134 -0.22 -17.50 -0.35
C GLU A 134 0.39 -16.18 -0.83
N TYR A 135 0.17 -15.11 -0.06
CA TYR A 135 0.66 -13.76 -0.36
C TYR A 135 2.03 -13.45 0.25
N ARG A 136 2.45 -14.21 1.27
CA ARG A 136 3.74 -14.02 1.93
C ARG A 136 4.89 -14.23 0.97
N ASP A 137 5.73 -13.21 0.81
CA ASP A 137 6.96 -13.23 0.02
C ASP A 137 6.73 -13.56 -1.48
N THR A 138 5.51 -13.35 -2.00
CA THR A 138 5.14 -13.68 -3.40
C THR A 138 4.71 -12.45 -4.21
N ALA A 139 5.15 -12.38 -5.48
CA ALA A 139 4.88 -11.27 -6.41
C ALA A 139 3.38 -10.96 -6.58
N ASN A 140 3.02 -9.68 -6.60
CA ASN A 140 1.63 -9.21 -6.84
C ASN A 140 1.47 -8.55 -8.21
N ASP A 141 2.37 -8.85 -9.15
CA ASP A 141 2.41 -8.30 -10.51
C ASP A 141 1.61 -9.12 -11.55
N GLY A 142 0.77 -10.04 -11.07
CA GLY A 142 -0.06 -10.91 -11.89
C GLY A 142 0.64 -12.15 -12.43
N SER A 143 1.92 -12.37 -12.10
CA SER A 143 2.67 -13.58 -12.48
C SER A 143 2.16 -14.86 -11.79
N ILE A 144 1.50 -14.72 -10.64
CA ILE A 144 0.96 -15.82 -9.83
C ILE A 144 -0.55 -15.60 -9.67
N VAL A 145 -1.36 -16.63 -9.95
CA VAL A 145 -2.80 -16.60 -9.67
C VAL A 145 -3.00 -16.81 -8.17
N LYS A 146 -3.74 -15.91 -7.54
CA LYS A 146 -3.99 -15.92 -6.10
C LYS A 146 -5.48 -15.90 -5.75
N THR A 147 -5.81 -16.28 -4.53
CA THR A 147 -7.17 -16.19 -3.95
C THR A 147 -7.69 -14.76 -3.97
N ASP A 148 -8.98 -14.58 -4.28
CA ASP A 148 -9.67 -13.29 -4.15
C ASP A 148 -9.90 -12.98 -2.66
N VAL A 149 -8.98 -12.22 -2.06
CA VAL A 149 -8.99 -11.94 -0.63
C VAL A 149 -10.18 -11.08 -0.25
N GLU A 150 -10.46 -10.01 -1.00
CA GLU A 150 -11.61 -9.14 -0.71
C GLU A 150 -12.92 -9.94 -0.62
N ALA A 151 -13.20 -10.82 -1.59
CA ALA A 151 -14.41 -11.65 -1.56
C ALA A 151 -14.42 -12.59 -0.35
N ALA A 152 -13.30 -13.21 -0.04
CA ALA A 152 -13.17 -14.09 1.12
C ALA A 152 -13.37 -13.34 2.45
N LEU A 153 -12.78 -12.16 2.61
CA LEU A 153 -12.92 -11.34 3.82
C LEU A 153 -14.37 -10.90 4.04
N ARG A 154 -15.10 -10.55 2.98
CA ARG A 154 -16.53 -10.22 3.09
C ARG A 154 -17.38 -11.41 3.56
N GLU A 155 -16.98 -12.64 3.24
CA GLU A 155 -17.65 -13.86 3.73
C GLU A 155 -17.25 -14.22 5.16
N LEU A 156 -15.96 -14.07 5.50
CA LEU A 156 -15.41 -14.44 6.81
C LEU A 156 -15.78 -13.41 7.89
N TYR A 157 -15.76 -12.12 7.55
CA TYR A 157 -16.00 -11.01 8.47
C TYR A 157 -17.21 -10.17 8.03
N PRO A 158 -18.42 -10.74 7.89
CA PRO A 158 -19.60 -10.01 7.41
C PRO A 158 -20.07 -8.92 8.38
N MET A 159 -19.53 -8.91 9.60
CA MET A 159 -19.80 -7.91 10.62
C MET A 159 -18.89 -6.68 10.51
N PHE A 160 -17.79 -6.75 9.77
CA PHE A 160 -16.90 -5.64 9.48
C PHE A 160 -17.41 -4.88 8.25
N ASP A 161 -17.66 -3.58 8.38
CA ASP A 161 -18.06 -2.75 7.24
C ASP A 161 -16.83 -2.39 6.40
N LEU A 162 -16.46 -3.30 5.50
CA LEU A 162 -15.27 -3.18 4.66
C LEU A 162 -15.32 -1.95 3.74
N ASP A 163 -16.50 -1.58 3.26
CA ASP A 163 -16.66 -0.42 2.38
C ASP A 163 -16.48 0.88 3.16
N ALA A 164 -17.01 0.95 4.39
CA ALA A 164 -16.77 2.08 5.29
C ALA A 164 -15.29 2.21 5.66
N PHE A 165 -14.61 1.08 5.93
CA PHE A 165 -13.16 1.06 6.19
C PHE A 165 -12.37 1.61 4.99
N ILE A 166 -12.53 1.01 3.81
CA ILE A 166 -11.81 1.42 2.59
C ILE A 166 -12.08 2.89 2.28
N GLY A 167 -13.33 3.34 2.38
CA GLY A 167 -13.70 4.73 2.13
C GLY A 167 -13.19 5.73 3.16
N SER A 168 -12.65 5.26 4.29
CA SER A 168 -12.09 6.08 5.37
C SER A 168 -10.57 6.20 5.35
N ILE A 169 -9.87 5.44 4.50
CA ILE A 169 -8.40 5.42 4.48
C ILE A 169 -7.87 6.81 4.10
N ILE A 170 -6.92 7.28 4.91
CA ILE A 170 -6.26 8.57 4.79
C ILE A 170 -4.82 8.29 4.34
N PRO A 171 -4.48 8.55 3.06
CA PRO A 171 -3.09 8.49 2.62
C PRO A 171 -2.28 9.58 3.30
N GLU A 172 -1.11 9.25 3.81
CA GLU A 172 -0.22 10.20 4.49
C GLU A 172 0.91 10.61 3.57
N ASN A 173 1.84 9.70 3.26
CA ASN A 173 2.94 9.92 2.34
C ASN A 173 3.30 8.64 1.56
N ILE A 174 3.91 8.84 0.39
CA ILE A 174 4.51 7.79 -0.42
C ILE A 174 5.92 8.27 -0.80
N CYS A 175 6.91 7.38 -0.67
CA CYS A 175 8.31 7.68 -0.94
C CYS A 175 8.88 6.72 -1.97
N PHE A 176 9.65 7.24 -2.92
CA PHE A 176 10.39 6.45 -3.91
C PHE A 176 11.87 6.40 -3.56
N PHE A 177 12.41 5.19 -3.48
CA PHE A 177 13.84 4.96 -3.22
C PHE A 177 14.33 3.80 -4.10
N ASP A 178 15.18 4.13 -5.07
CA ASP A 178 15.64 3.21 -6.11
C ASP A 178 14.47 2.52 -6.82
N THR A 179 14.31 1.20 -6.64
CA THR A 179 13.23 0.43 -7.28
C THR A 179 12.03 0.15 -6.38
N ASP A 180 12.12 0.57 -5.12
CA ASP A 180 11.14 0.29 -4.09
C ASP A 180 10.28 1.53 -3.78
N ILE A 181 9.09 1.29 -3.26
CA ILE A 181 8.10 2.31 -2.91
C ILE A 181 7.61 2.09 -1.50
N SER A 182 7.83 3.06 -0.63
CA SER A 182 7.22 3.08 0.71
C SER A 182 5.91 3.82 0.66
N PHE A 183 4.90 3.34 1.37
CA PHE A 183 3.67 4.11 1.59
C PHE A 183 3.31 4.13 3.07
N GLN A 184 2.58 5.16 3.49
CA GLN A 184 2.00 5.27 4.81
C GLN A 184 0.55 5.73 4.72
N CYS A 185 -0.32 5.10 5.50
CA CYS A 185 -1.73 5.46 5.60
C CYS A 185 -2.31 5.19 6.99
N SER A 186 -3.37 5.92 7.32
CA SER A 186 -4.16 5.73 8.53
C SER A 186 -5.63 5.53 8.16
N ASP A 187 -6.47 5.17 9.15
CA ASP A 187 -7.92 5.11 8.96
C ASP A 187 -8.63 6.34 9.56
N GLY A 188 -9.82 6.65 9.03
CA GLY A 188 -10.66 7.75 9.50
C GLY A 188 -11.48 7.45 10.75
N PHE A 189 -11.18 6.36 11.46
CA PHE A 189 -11.86 5.90 12.68
C PHE A 189 -11.00 6.08 13.93
N ASP A 190 -10.32 7.23 14.01
CA ASP A 190 -9.38 7.58 15.08
C ASP A 190 -8.23 6.55 15.20
N ASN A 191 -7.72 6.09 14.05
CA ASN A 191 -6.63 5.11 13.95
C ASN A 191 -6.94 3.78 14.65
N ALA A 192 -8.20 3.35 14.59
CA ALA A 192 -8.66 2.13 15.28
C ALA A 192 -8.14 0.84 14.63
N ILE A 193 -7.79 0.88 13.34
CA ILE A 193 -7.38 -0.25 12.51
C ILE A 193 -5.99 -0.03 11.91
N LEU A 194 -5.74 1.15 11.36
CA LEU A 194 -4.51 1.64 10.76
C LEU A 194 -4.05 2.89 11.51
N CYS A 195 -2.89 2.80 12.13
CA CYS A 195 -2.29 3.87 12.93
C CYS A 195 -0.89 4.17 12.38
N GLY A 196 -0.84 5.01 11.34
CA GLY A 196 0.39 5.25 10.59
C GLY A 196 0.96 3.95 10.02
N ALA A 197 0.08 3.11 9.46
CA ALA A 197 0.48 1.84 8.88
C ALA A 197 1.36 2.08 7.66
N TYR A 198 2.45 1.33 7.57
CA TYR A 198 3.51 1.49 6.59
C TYR A 198 3.89 0.15 5.99
N ASP A 199 4.22 0.12 4.70
CA ASP A 199 4.90 -1.00 4.05
C ASP A 199 5.68 -0.51 2.83
N ASP A 200 6.53 -1.41 2.32
CA ASP A 200 7.32 -1.25 1.11
C ASP A 200 6.81 -2.18 0.01
N LEU A 201 6.70 -1.65 -1.21
CA LEU A 201 6.49 -2.41 -2.44
C LEU A 201 7.78 -2.49 -3.22
N ASP A 202 8.25 -3.70 -3.47
CA ASP A 202 9.39 -3.92 -4.34
C ASP A 202 9.01 -3.89 -5.83
N ALA A 203 10.02 -4.06 -6.69
CA ALA A 203 9.82 -4.13 -8.14
C ALA A 203 8.83 -5.19 -8.61
N GLU A 204 8.54 -6.25 -7.84
CA GLU A 204 7.54 -7.31 -8.13
C GLU A 204 6.19 -7.04 -7.45
N LEU A 205 6.01 -5.84 -6.89
CA LEU A 205 4.87 -5.40 -6.08
C LEU A 205 4.66 -6.25 -4.81
N ARG A 206 5.72 -6.85 -4.28
CA ARG A 206 5.68 -7.58 -3.01
C ARG A 206 5.69 -6.60 -1.85
N PHE A 207 4.87 -6.89 -0.85
CA PHE A 207 4.82 -6.16 0.42
C PHE A 207 5.90 -6.73 1.34
N THR A 208 6.95 -5.97 1.63
CA THR A 208 8.19 -6.49 2.21
C THR A 208 8.44 -6.10 3.67
N ASP A 209 7.81 -5.04 4.19
CA ASP A 209 8.08 -4.50 5.51
C ASP A 209 6.84 -3.87 6.17
N TRP A 210 5.78 -4.67 6.34
CA TRP A 210 4.53 -4.23 6.96
C TRP A 210 4.71 -3.89 8.45
N HIS A 211 4.30 -2.68 8.84
CA HIS A 211 4.17 -2.22 10.22
C HIS A 211 2.86 -1.46 10.44
N ASN A 212 2.29 -1.60 11.64
CA ASN A 212 1.11 -0.86 12.09
C ASN A 212 1.22 -0.67 13.60
N PHE A 213 1.16 0.58 14.10
CA PHE A 213 1.63 0.94 15.44
C PHE A 213 0.56 1.09 16.52
#